data_AF-T1CA24-F1
#
_entry.id   AF-T1CA24-F1
#
_cell.length_a   1.000
_cell.length_b   1.000
_cell.length_c   1.000
_cell.angle_alpha   90.00
_cell.angle_beta   90.00
_cell.angle_gamma   90.00
#
_symmetry.space_group_name_H-M   'P 1'
#
loop_
_entity.id
_entity.type
_entity.pdbx_description
1 polymer ?
#
loop_
_entity_poly.entity_id
_entity_poly.type
_entity_poly.pdbx_seq_one_letter_code
_entity_poly.pdbx_strand_id
1 'polypeptide(L)'
;MTTGYRVVCPDLRGRGRSARDPQWRNYHPGTYLEDIQALMGVLRLDRVAVIGTSLGGLLAMLLAANLPQRICGIVVNDIGPEADPRGIERIRGYAGALPPVQTWDEAIAQYRQVNGEAWPGLTDKQWDIVTRRSYREDSSRVPVLDSDPMIGEAIRTAPAVPPD
;
A
#
# COMPACT_ATOMS: atom_id res chain seq x y z
N MET A 1 29.89 -13.32 7.32
CA MET A 1 29.19 -12.11 7.76
C MET A 1 28.49 -11.54 6.54
N THR A 2 27.16 -11.49 6.50
CA THR A 2 26.50 -10.66 5.48
C THR A 2 26.85 -9.21 5.83
N THR A 3 27.58 -8.53 4.96
CA THR A 3 27.65 -7.06 4.93
C THR A 3 26.22 -6.57 4.69
N GLY A 4 25.46 -6.36 5.77
CA GLY A 4 24.00 -6.41 5.71
C GLY A 4 23.37 -5.15 6.29
N TYR A 5 22.52 -4.52 5.49
CA TYR A 5 21.60 -3.48 5.96
C TYR A 5 20.55 -4.08 6.91
N ARG A 6 20.14 -3.34 7.94
CA ARG A 6 18.93 -3.64 8.71
C ARG A 6 17.72 -3.25 7.87
N VAL A 7 16.88 -4.22 7.53
CA VAL A 7 15.65 -3.98 6.75
C VAL A 7 14.45 -3.95 7.69
N VAL A 8 13.61 -2.93 7.55
CA VAL A 8 12.35 -2.76 8.28
C VAL A 8 11.22 -2.63 7.27
N CYS A 9 10.24 -3.54 7.31
CA CYS A 9 9.10 -3.57 6.39
C CYS A 9 7.80 -3.40 7.18
N PRO A 10 7.37 -2.17 7.48
CA PRO A 10 6.13 -1.95 8.22
C PRO A 10 4.91 -2.08 7.30
N ASP A 11 3.82 -2.62 7.84
CA ASP A 11 2.50 -2.47 7.24
C ASP A 11 1.96 -1.07 7.60
N LEU A 12 1.44 -0.33 6.63
CA LEU A 12 0.76 0.94 6.91
C LEU A 12 -0.54 0.70 7.68
N ARG A 13 -1.00 1.68 8.47
CA ARG A 13 -2.31 1.60 9.15
C ARG A 13 -3.41 1.14 8.20
N GLY A 14 -4.29 0.27 8.65
CA GLY A 14 -5.36 -0.33 7.86
C GLY A 14 -4.92 -1.34 6.81
N ARG A 15 -3.65 -1.79 6.80
CA ARG A 15 -3.16 -2.85 5.91
C ARG A 15 -2.46 -3.93 6.74
N GLY A 16 -2.52 -5.16 6.24
CA GLY A 16 -1.79 -6.29 6.82
C GLY A 16 -2.07 -6.43 8.32
N ARG A 17 -1.00 -6.46 9.11
CA ARG A 17 -1.06 -6.64 10.57
C ARG A 17 -1.16 -5.34 11.35
N SER A 18 -1.12 -4.19 10.69
CA SER A 18 -1.26 -2.89 11.35
C SER A 18 -2.73 -2.62 11.69
N ALA A 19 -2.93 -1.85 12.78
CA ALA A 19 -4.26 -1.51 13.26
C ALA A 19 -5.07 -0.79 12.18
N ARG A 20 -6.38 -1.09 12.16
CA ARG A 20 -7.38 -0.36 11.37
C ARG A 20 -7.80 0.91 12.10
N ASP A 21 -8.27 1.90 11.35
CA ASP A 21 -8.67 3.21 11.83
C ASP A 21 -10.19 3.39 11.67
N PRO A 22 -10.95 3.67 12.76
CA PRO A 22 -12.39 3.90 12.67
C PRO A 22 -12.74 5.20 11.92
N GLN A 23 -11.77 6.09 11.69
CA GLN A 23 -11.95 7.32 10.95
C GLN A 23 -11.27 7.20 9.58
N TRP A 24 -12.06 6.94 8.54
CA TRP A 24 -11.54 6.77 7.18
C TRP A 24 -10.70 7.97 6.71
N ARG A 25 -10.99 9.18 7.21
CA ARG A 25 -10.26 10.41 6.87
C ARG A 25 -8.79 10.35 7.25
N ASN A 26 -8.40 9.49 8.19
CA ASN A 26 -6.99 9.32 8.58
C ASN A 26 -6.20 8.50 7.55
N TYR A 27 -6.85 7.92 6.53
CA TYR A 27 -6.18 7.17 5.47
C TYR A 27 -5.61 8.07 4.36
N HIS A 28 -4.74 9.02 4.72
CA HIS A 28 -4.06 9.92 3.78
C HIS A 28 -2.53 10.01 4.01
N PRO A 29 -1.75 10.50 3.03
CA PRO A 29 -0.29 10.55 3.11
C PRO A 29 0.27 11.22 4.38
N GLY A 30 -0.29 12.36 4.81
CA GLY A 30 0.16 13.06 6.02
C GLY A 30 0.21 12.17 7.26
N THR A 31 -0.90 11.49 7.57
CA THR A 31 -0.98 10.54 8.69
C THR A 31 -0.01 9.37 8.55
N TYR A 32 0.17 8.82 7.34
CA TYR A 32 1.14 7.75 7.13
C TYR A 32 2.58 8.21 7.39
N LEU A 33 2.91 9.47 7.08
CA LEU A 33 4.22 10.05 7.41
C LEU A 33 4.42 10.19 8.90
N GLU A 34 3.39 10.58 9.64
CA GLU A 34 3.43 10.64 11.10
C GLU A 34 3.69 9.25 11.71
N ASP A 35 3.02 8.21 11.20
CA ASP A 35 3.25 6.83 11.62
C ASP A 35 4.69 6.37 11.37
N ILE A 36 5.22 6.65 10.18
CA ILE A 36 6.59 6.26 9.81
C ILE A 36 7.60 7.00 10.70
N GLN A 37 7.39 8.27 10.97
CA GLN A 37 8.25 9.04 11.88
C GLN A 37 8.19 8.50 13.31
N ALA A 38 7.01 8.17 13.80
CA ALA A 38 6.84 7.55 15.12
C ALA A 38 7.57 6.20 15.18
N LEU A 39 7.44 5.37 14.13
CA LEU A 39 8.16 4.09 14.01
C LEU A 39 9.67 4.29 14.02
N MET A 40 10.19 5.26 13.26
CA MET A 40 11.62 5.60 13.26
C MET A 40 12.09 5.99 14.66
N GLY A 41 11.30 6.77 15.39
CA GLY A 41 11.59 7.14 16.78
C GLY A 41 11.66 5.93 17.71
N VAL A 42 10.64 5.07 17.69
CA VAL A 42 10.58 3.85 18.52
C VAL A 42 11.74 2.90 18.23
N LEU A 43 12.08 2.72 16.96
CA LEU A 43 13.16 1.84 16.53
C LEU A 43 14.56 2.49 16.61
N ARG A 44 14.64 3.76 17.01
CA ARG A 44 15.86 4.58 17.10
C ARG A 44 16.63 4.60 15.79
N LEU A 45 15.92 4.92 14.71
CA LEU A 45 16.48 5.03 13.36
C LEU A 45 16.84 6.49 13.07
N ASP A 46 18.12 6.83 13.19
CA ASP A 46 18.57 8.21 13.01
C ASP A 46 18.66 8.62 11.54
N ARG A 47 19.14 7.72 10.68
CA ARG A 47 19.28 7.94 9.24
C ARG A 47 19.02 6.66 8.45
N VAL A 48 18.13 6.72 7.45
CA VAL A 48 17.66 5.53 6.70
C VAL A 48 17.60 5.78 5.19
N ALA A 49 17.73 4.71 4.42
CA ALA A 49 17.28 4.69 3.02
C ALA A 49 15.85 4.15 2.98
N VAL A 50 15.02 4.68 2.07
CA VAL A 50 13.61 4.26 1.94
C VAL A 50 13.39 3.65 0.56
N ILE A 51 12.82 2.46 0.52
CA ILE A 51 12.37 1.83 -0.73
C ILE A 51 10.84 1.86 -0.71
N GLY A 52 10.23 2.47 -1.71
CA GLY A 52 8.80 2.68 -1.77
C GLY A 52 8.20 2.28 -3.11
N THR A 53 7.16 1.46 -3.08
CA THR A 53 6.36 1.09 -4.26
C THR A 53 5.02 1.83 -4.22
N SER A 54 4.59 2.41 -5.36
CA SER A 54 3.30 3.09 -5.47
C SER A 54 3.13 4.16 -4.36
N LEU A 55 2.10 4.06 -3.51
CA LEU A 55 1.93 4.93 -2.33
C LEU A 55 3.19 5.03 -1.46
N GLY A 56 3.94 3.93 -1.28
CA GLY A 56 5.19 3.94 -0.53
C GLY A 56 6.26 4.82 -1.18
N GLY A 57 6.28 4.94 -2.50
CA GLY A 57 7.20 5.83 -3.23
C GLY A 57 6.82 7.30 -3.05
N LEU A 58 5.51 7.62 -3.05
CA LEU A 58 5.02 8.96 -2.68
C LEU A 58 5.45 9.33 -1.26
N LEU A 59 5.27 8.42 -0.29
CA LEU A 59 5.72 8.62 1.09
C LEU A 59 7.24 8.78 1.18
N ALA A 60 8.02 8.03 0.40
CA ALA A 60 9.47 8.17 0.35
C ALA A 60 9.88 9.56 -0.15
N MET A 61 9.25 10.08 -1.21
CA MET A 61 9.50 11.44 -1.72
C MET A 61 9.15 12.49 -0.67
N LEU A 62 8.00 12.36 -0.01
CA LEU A 62 7.58 13.29 1.05
C LEU A 62 8.50 13.23 2.28
N LEU A 63 8.97 12.05 2.69
CA LEU A 63 9.95 11.93 3.78
C LEU A 63 11.27 12.60 3.42
N ALA A 64 11.76 12.41 2.18
CA ALA A 64 13.00 13.04 1.72
C ALA A 64 12.88 14.57 1.69
N ALA A 65 11.72 15.10 1.27
CA ALA A 65 11.45 16.53 1.25
C ALA A 65 11.34 17.14 2.66
N ASN A 66 10.64 16.47 3.58
CA ASN A 66 10.37 17.00 4.92
C ASN A 66 11.51 16.74 5.93
N LEU A 67 12.27 15.66 5.75
CA LEU A 67 13.32 15.21 6.68
C LEU A 67 14.65 14.90 5.96
N PRO A 68 15.22 15.83 5.17
CA PRO A 68 16.38 15.55 4.32
C PRO A 68 17.63 15.09 5.10
N GLN A 69 17.74 15.45 6.38
CA GLN A 69 18.85 15.00 7.24
C GLN A 69 18.71 13.54 7.69
N ARG A 70 17.49 13.01 7.77
CA ARG A 70 17.18 11.64 8.22
C ARG A 70 17.08 10.63 7.06
N ILE A 71 16.94 11.10 5.82
CA ILE A 71 16.82 10.22 4.65
C ILE A 71 18.11 10.27 3.83
N CYS A 72 18.85 9.15 3.74
CA CYS A 72 20.10 9.10 2.98
C CYS A 72 19.92 8.77 1.50
N GLY A 73 18.73 8.33 1.10
CA GLY A 73 18.38 8.02 -0.28
C GLY A 73 17.00 7.38 -0.38
N ILE A 74 16.40 7.47 -1.54
CA ILE A 74 15.11 6.82 -1.84
C ILE A 74 15.21 5.99 -3.12
N VAL A 75 14.50 4.87 -3.12
CA VAL A 75 14.21 4.09 -4.33
C VAL A 75 12.71 4.15 -4.54
N VAL A 76 12.31 4.70 -5.68
CA VAL A 76 10.91 4.85 -6.06
C VAL A 76 10.59 3.81 -7.12
N ASN A 77 9.65 2.92 -6.82
CA ASN A 77 9.25 1.82 -7.70
C ASN A 77 7.81 2.04 -8.19
N ASP A 78 7.67 2.24 -9.50
CA ASP A 78 6.39 2.30 -10.21
C ASP A 78 5.45 3.43 -9.73
N ILE A 79 6.03 4.62 -9.50
CA ILE A 79 5.32 5.88 -9.21
C ILE A 79 6.23 7.06 -9.54
N GLY A 80 5.66 8.23 -9.80
CA GLY A 80 6.39 9.49 -9.99
C GLY A 80 5.74 10.65 -9.22
N PRO A 81 6.31 11.87 -9.33
CA PRO A 81 5.71 13.08 -8.74
C PRO A 81 4.34 13.41 -9.35
N GLU A 82 4.09 12.94 -10.57
CA GLU A 82 2.81 13.03 -11.26
C GLU A 82 2.22 11.62 -11.43
N ALA A 83 0.94 11.47 -11.13
CA ALA A 83 0.21 10.23 -11.32
C ALA A 83 -0.73 10.31 -12.54
N ASP A 84 -0.74 9.26 -13.36
CA ASP A 84 -1.68 9.19 -14.49
C ASP A 84 -3.13 9.18 -13.98
N PRO A 85 -3.98 10.16 -14.36
CA PRO A 85 -5.36 10.21 -13.93
C PRO A 85 -6.16 8.93 -14.23
N ARG A 86 -5.82 8.22 -15.32
CA ARG A 86 -6.46 6.94 -15.68
C ARG A 86 -6.15 5.86 -14.65
N GLY A 87 -4.91 5.83 -14.17
CA GLY A 87 -4.48 4.92 -13.12
C GLY A 87 -5.17 5.22 -11.79
N ILE A 88 -5.30 6.51 -11.45
CA ILE A 88 -6.03 6.95 -10.25
C ILE A 88 -7.51 6.57 -10.31
N GLU A 89 -8.16 6.78 -11.46
CA GLU A 89 -9.57 6.44 -11.62
C GLU A 89 -9.80 4.93 -11.54
N ARG A 90 -8.92 4.12 -12.16
CA ARG A 90 -8.96 2.67 -12.02
C ARG A 90 -8.89 2.24 -10.55
N ILE A 91 -7.97 2.82 -9.76
CA ILE A 91 -7.83 2.53 -8.32
C ILE A 91 -9.10 2.93 -7.55
N ARG A 92 -9.68 4.11 -7.83
CA ARG A 92 -10.96 4.55 -7.22
C ARG A 92 -12.09 3.56 -7.49
N GLY A 93 -12.12 2.98 -8.68
CA GLY A 93 -13.16 2.04 -9.10
C GLY A 93 -13.19 0.75 -8.29
N TYR A 94 -12.04 0.24 -7.81
CA TYR A 94 -12.00 -1.05 -7.09
C TYR A 94 -11.66 -0.92 -5.60
N ALA A 95 -10.93 0.10 -5.16
CA ALA A 95 -10.44 0.17 -3.78
C ALA A 95 -11.59 0.18 -2.77
N GLY A 96 -11.65 -0.83 -1.91
CA GLY A 96 -12.73 -0.99 -0.93
C GLY A 96 -14.13 -1.20 -1.52
N ALA A 97 -14.24 -1.44 -2.83
CA ALA A 97 -15.51 -1.63 -3.55
C ALA A 97 -15.64 -3.01 -4.22
N LEU A 98 -14.63 -3.88 -4.04
CA LEU A 98 -14.68 -5.23 -4.58
C LEU A 98 -15.77 -6.08 -3.90
N PRO A 99 -16.56 -6.83 -4.67
CA PRO A 99 -17.59 -7.68 -4.09
C PRO A 99 -16.96 -8.81 -3.27
N PRO A 100 -17.64 -9.29 -2.22
CA PRO A 100 -17.14 -10.40 -1.42
C PRO A 100 -17.01 -11.67 -2.28
N VAL A 101 -16.01 -12.48 -1.94
CA VAL A 101 -15.77 -13.80 -2.53
C VAL A 101 -15.99 -14.86 -1.46
N GLN A 102 -16.26 -16.10 -1.88
CA GLN A 102 -16.50 -17.25 -0.98
C GLN A 102 -15.35 -18.26 -1.03
N THR A 103 -14.55 -18.26 -2.10
CA THR A 103 -13.47 -19.23 -2.30
C THR A 103 -12.18 -18.56 -2.77
N TRP A 104 -11.06 -19.26 -2.60
CA TRP A 104 -9.77 -18.80 -3.13
C TRP A 104 -9.76 -18.70 -4.65
N ASP A 105 -10.47 -19.57 -5.36
CA ASP A 105 -10.58 -19.50 -6.82
C ASP A 105 -11.31 -18.23 -7.28
N GLU A 106 -12.38 -17.85 -6.59
CA GLU A 106 -13.07 -16.57 -6.81
C GLU A 106 -12.17 -15.38 -6.48
N ALA A 107 -11.42 -15.43 -5.38
CA ALA A 107 -10.47 -14.38 -5.00
C ALA A 107 -9.40 -14.19 -6.07
N ILE A 108 -8.82 -15.28 -6.59
CA ILE A 108 -7.79 -15.27 -7.63
C ILE A 108 -8.36 -14.73 -8.95
N ALA A 109 -9.55 -15.20 -9.34
CA ALA A 109 -10.23 -14.71 -10.54
C ALA A 109 -10.51 -13.21 -10.46
N GLN A 110 -11.05 -12.73 -9.33
CA GLN A 110 -11.32 -11.32 -9.10
C GLN A 110 -10.02 -10.49 -9.07
N TYR A 111 -8.98 -10.94 -8.36
CA TYR A 111 -7.72 -10.21 -8.27
C TYR A 111 -7.03 -10.10 -9.64
N ARG A 112 -7.09 -11.16 -10.46
CA ARG A 112 -6.64 -11.17 -11.85
C ARG A 112 -7.46 -10.23 -12.74
N GLN A 113 -8.78 -10.20 -12.57
CA GLN A 113 -9.64 -9.28 -13.33
C GLN A 113 -9.27 -7.81 -13.07
N VAL A 114 -8.99 -7.47 -11.81
CA VAL A 114 -8.68 -6.09 -11.39
C VAL A 114 -7.27 -5.63 -11.80
N ASN A 115 -6.29 -6.53 -11.72
CA ASN A 115 -4.87 -6.19 -11.89
C ASN A 115 -4.25 -6.71 -13.19
N GLY A 116 -4.97 -7.51 -13.97
CA GLY A 116 -4.44 -8.17 -15.16
C GLY A 116 -3.93 -7.22 -16.24
N GLU A 117 -4.57 -6.05 -16.39
CA GLU A 117 -4.10 -5.00 -17.30
C GLU A 117 -2.73 -4.44 -16.87
N ALA A 118 -2.51 -4.28 -15.56
CA ALA A 118 -1.25 -3.77 -15.02
C ALA A 118 -0.13 -4.83 -15.02
N TRP A 119 -0.48 -6.11 -14.89
CA TRP A 119 0.48 -7.22 -14.85
C TRP A 119 0.22 -8.26 -15.96
N PRO A 120 0.37 -7.88 -17.25
CA PRO A 120 0.19 -8.80 -18.36
C PRO A 120 1.33 -9.82 -18.35
N GLY A 121 1.01 -11.08 -18.06
CA GLY A 121 1.97 -12.19 -18.15
C GLY A 121 2.30 -12.90 -16.84
N LEU A 122 1.63 -12.59 -15.72
CA LEU A 122 1.70 -13.47 -14.55
C LEU A 122 1.10 -14.84 -14.88
N THR A 123 1.85 -15.89 -14.55
CA THR A 123 1.39 -17.29 -14.58
C THR A 123 0.31 -17.54 -13.55
N ASP A 124 -0.47 -18.61 -13.70
CA ASP A 124 -1.52 -18.97 -12.72
C ASP A 124 -0.96 -19.18 -11.30
N LYS A 125 0.23 -19.77 -11.19
CA LYS A 125 0.94 -19.90 -9.91
C LYS A 125 1.31 -18.54 -9.30
N GLN A 126 1.72 -17.58 -10.12
CA GLN A 126 2.02 -16.23 -9.62
C GLN A 126 0.74 -15.51 -9.19
N TRP A 127 -0.37 -15.67 -9.91
CA TRP A 127 -1.68 -15.15 -9.51
C TRP A 127 -2.13 -15.70 -8.16
N ASP A 128 -1.99 -17.00 -7.92
CA ASP A 128 -2.25 -17.60 -6.61
C ASP A 128 -1.37 -16.95 -5.51
N ILE A 129 -0.06 -16.85 -5.73
CA ILE A 129 0.88 -16.26 -4.75
C ILE A 129 0.53 -14.81 -4.43
N VAL A 130 0.31 -13.95 -5.42
CA VAL A 130 0.04 -12.53 -5.17
C VAL A 130 -1.32 -12.31 -4.51
N THR A 131 -2.32 -13.13 -4.86
CA THR A 131 -3.65 -13.07 -4.24
C THR A 131 -3.55 -13.48 -2.77
N ARG A 132 -2.88 -14.60 -2.47
CA ARG A 132 -2.69 -15.06 -1.07
C ARG A 132 -1.86 -14.11 -0.20
N ARG A 133 -1.06 -13.24 -0.81
CA ARG A 133 -0.33 -12.16 -0.11
C ARG A 133 -1.17 -10.90 0.10
N SER A 134 -2.27 -10.77 -0.63
CA SER A 134 -3.14 -9.58 -0.61
C SER A 134 -4.44 -9.82 0.16
N TYR A 135 -4.75 -11.09 0.47
CA TYR A 135 -5.91 -11.53 1.22
C TYR A 135 -5.47 -12.26 2.48
N ARG A 136 -6.36 -12.28 3.47
CA ARG A 136 -6.29 -13.15 4.65
C ARG A 136 -7.56 -13.99 4.74
N GLU A 137 -7.57 -14.98 5.63
CA GLU A 137 -8.78 -15.72 5.97
C GLU A 137 -9.50 -15.05 7.15
N ASP A 138 -10.84 -15.00 7.07
CA ASP A 138 -11.68 -14.64 8.22
C ASP A 138 -11.88 -15.84 9.18
N SER A 139 -12.72 -15.66 10.21
CA SER A 139 -13.02 -16.73 11.18
C SER A 139 -13.67 -17.97 10.57
N SER A 140 -14.27 -17.84 9.38
CA SER A 140 -14.93 -18.90 8.63
C SER A 140 -14.04 -19.48 7.53
N ARG A 141 -12.75 -19.08 7.47
CA ARG A 141 -11.78 -19.44 6.43
C ARG A 141 -12.14 -18.94 5.03
N VAL A 142 -12.96 -17.89 4.94
CA VAL A 142 -13.28 -17.24 3.67
C VAL A 142 -12.22 -16.17 3.37
N PRO A 143 -11.69 -16.09 2.14
CA PRO A 143 -10.71 -15.07 1.78
C PRO A 143 -11.33 -13.68 1.79
N VAL A 144 -10.69 -12.75 2.49
CA VAL A 144 -11.04 -11.33 2.55
C VAL A 144 -9.79 -10.48 2.33
N LEU A 145 -9.92 -9.34 1.66
CA LEU A 145 -8.78 -8.45 1.42
C LEU A 145 -8.08 -8.08 2.73
N ASP A 146 -6.75 -8.09 2.69
CA ASP A 146 -5.92 -7.74 3.85
C ASP A 146 -5.68 -6.23 3.98
N SER A 147 -6.77 -5.49 3.82
CA SER A 147 -6.85 -4.06 3.97
C SER A 147 -8.20 -3.67 4.58
N ASP A 148 -8.26 -2.47 5.15
CA ASP A 148 -9.50 -1.88 5.62
C ASP A 148 -10.33 -1.38 4.42
N PRO A 149 -11.59 -1.83 4.26
CA PRO A 149 -12.46 -1.32 3.20
C PRO A 149 -12.65 0.20 3.25
N MET A 150 -12.53 0.83 4.42
CA MET A 150 -12.64 2.28 4.59
C MET A 150 -11.53 3.08 3.89
N ILE A 151 -10.41 2.45 3.51
CA ILE A 151 -9.41 3.06 2.64
C ILE A 151 -10.04 3.45 1.30
N GLY A 152 -11.02 2.68 0.80
CA GLY A 152 -11.77 3.01 -0.40
C GLY A 152 -12.48 4.36 -0.31
N GLU A 153 -13.05 4.69 0.84
CA GLU A 153 -13.71 5.99 1.03
C GLU A 153 -12.73 7.16 1.05
N ALA A 154 -11.56 6.98 1.66
CA ALA A 154 -10.50 7.98 1.60
C ALA A 154 -10.03 8.22 0.16
N ILE A 155 -9.83 7.14 -0.61
CA ILE A 155 -9.38 7.25 -1.99
C ILE A 155 -10.43 7.92 -2.87
N ARG A 156 -11.71 7.55 -2.76
CA ARG A 156 -12.80 8.14 -3.55
C ARG A 156 -13.05 9.62 -3.26
N THR A 157 -12.84 10.06 -2.03
CA THR A 157 -13.09 11.44 -1.60
C THR A 157 -11.86 12.35 -1.70
N ALA A 158 -10.66 11.79 -1.81
CA ALA A 158 -9.45 12.58 -2.02
C ALA A 158 -9.52 13.34 -3.34
N PRO A 159 -9.01 14.59 -3.43
CA PRO A 159 -8.87 15.28 -4.70
C PRO A 159 -7.95 14.49 -5.65
N ALA A 160 -8.19 14.60 -6.96
CA ALA A 160 -7.43 13.85 -7.98
C ALA A 160 -5.96 14.28 -8.08
N VAL A 161 -5.65 15.48 -7.58
CA VAL A 161 -4.31 16.09 -7.57
C VAL A 161 -4.09 16.68 -6.17
N PRO A 162 -2.90 16.53 -5.55
CA PRO A 162 -2.56 17.27 -4.33
C PRO A 162 -2.70 18.78 -4.60
N PRO A 163 -3.19 19.59 -3.65
CA PRO A 163 -3.16 21.03 -3.81
C PRO A 163 -1.70 21.50 -3.97
N ASP A 164 -1.49 22.43 -4.90
CA ASP A 164 -0.20 23.12 -5.15
C ASP A 164 0.37 23.79 -3.89
#